data_AF-A0A937M418-F1
#
_entry.id   AF-A0A937M418-F1
#
_cell.length_a   1.000
_cell.length_b   1.000
_cell.length_c   1.000
_cell.angle_alpha   90.00
_cell.angle_beta   90.00
_cell.angle_gamma   90.00
#
_symmetry.space_group_name_H-M   'P 1'
#
loop_
_entity.id
_entity.type
_entity.pdbx_description
1 polymer ?
#
loop_
_entity_poly.entity_id
_entity_poly.type
_entity_poly.pdbx_seq_one_letter_code
_entity_poly.pdbx_strand_id
1 'polypeptide(L)'
;MKPPRRSLLSIALLIAVALFSGGPNSDVYAANKDHTSLRLMKQVVPGADSFSDKEGEVPVYKAYKTDPDSGEKTLIGYAFVSADTHPEPSGYSGEIDSLIGMDLQGNITGLKVVYYKESHRHSWGDFFAWDGYEDQFIGKRAEERFQIGKDIDGIVKATISTKAMSRGVRQAVRAVTLEYLR
;
A
#
# COMPACT_ATOMS: atom_id res chain seq x y z
N MET A 1 9.09 -6.51 76.70
CA MET A 1 9.64 -5.46 75.82
C MET A 1 10.03 -6.11 74.50
N LYS A 2 9.38 -5.71 73.40
CA LYS A 2 9.48 -6.33 72.07
C LYS A 2 10.36 -5.42 71.20
N PRO A 3 11.47 -5.88 70.61
CA PRO A 3 12.28 -5.02 69.75
C PRO A 3 11.55 -4.73 68.41
N PRO A 4 11.82 -3.59 67.77
CA PRO A 4 10.99 -3.06 66.68
C PRO A 4 11.22 -3.80 65.36
N ARG A 5 10.17 -3.81 64.53
CA ARG A 5 10.15 -4.28 63.14
C ARG A 5 11.24 -3.57 62.33
N ARG A 6 12.25 -4.32 61.89
CA ARG A 6 13.17 -3.88 60.83
C ARG A 6 12.60 -4.35 59.49
N SER A 7 12.03 -3.41 58.75
CA SER A 7 11.65 -3.55 57.34
C SER A 7 12.90 -3.82 56.50
N LEU A 8 13.05 -5.06 56.03
CA LEU A 8 13.99 -5.40 54.98
C LEU A 8 13.30 -5.15 53.64
N LEU A 9 13.44 -3.93 53.13
CA LEU A 9 13.19 -3.60 51.73
C LEU A 9 14.29 -4.27 50.89
N SER A 10 14.05 -5.49 50.44
CA SER A 10 14.88 -6.13 49.43
C SER A 10 14.55 -5.51 48.07
N ILE A 11 15.35 -4.52 47.67
CA ILE A 11 15.32 -3.97 46.31
C ILE A 11 15.96 -5.02 45.39
N ALA A 12 15.12 -5.80 44.72
CA ALA A 12 15.56 -6.68 43.63
C ALA A 12 15.70 -5.83 42.35
N LEU A 13 16.92 -5.39 42.05
CA LEU A 13 17.27 -4.80 40.76
C LEU A 13 17.48 -5.94 39.75
N LEU A 14 16.42 -6.30 39.01
CA LEU A 14 16.52 -7.19 37.85
C LEU A 14 16.96 -6.37 36.64
N ILE A 15 18.25 -6.37 36.34
CA ILE A 15 18.77 -5.94 35.04
C ILE A 15 18.57 -7.12 34.07
N ALA A 16 17.50 -7.07 33.28
CA ALA A 16 17.34 -7.95 32.14
C ALA A 16 18.19 -7.41 30.99
N VAL A 17 19.44 -7.90 30.86
CA VAL A 17 20.23 -7.71 29.64
C VAL A 17 19.68 -8.68 28.58
N ALA A 18 18.78 -8.21 27.74
CA ALA A 18 18.42 -8.89 26.51
C ALA A 18 19.54 -8.68 25.48
N LEU A 19 20.40 -9.68 25.31
CA LEU A 19 21.36 -9.75 24.21
C LEU A 19 20.58 -9.93 22.90
N PHE A 20 20.27 -8.83 22.23
CA PHE A 20 19.78 -8.84 20.85
C PHE A 20 20.98 -9.07 19.93
N SER A 21 21.21 -10.31 19.51
CA SER A 21 22.07 -10.62 18.37
C SER A 21 21.31 -10.39 17.07
N GLY A 22 21.05 -9.11 16.75
CA GLY A 22 20.61 -8.67 15.43
C GLY A 22 21.81 -8.11 14.67
N GLY A 23 22.28 -8.82 13.65
CA GLY A 23 23.34 -8.33 12.76
C GLY A 23 22.90 -7.07 12.00
N PRO A 24 23.84 -6.25 11.51
CA PRO A 24 23.54 -5.01 10.80
C PRO A 24 23.09 -5.36 9.39
N ASN A 25 21.82 -5.78 9.21
CA ASN A 25 21.08 -5.86 7.94
C ASN A 25 19.62 -6.37 8.10
N SER A 26 19.02 -6.31 9.29
CA SER A 26 17.59 -6.66 9.49
C SER A 26 16.71 -5.44 9.73
N ASP A 27 17.07 -4.31 9.12
CA ASP A 27 16.35 -3.07 9.29
C ASP A 27 15.07 -3.03 8.43
N VAL A 28 13.93 -3.05 9.12
CA VAL A 28 12.64 -2.45 8.72
C VAL A 28 11.85 -3.19 7.63
N TYR A 29 11.44 -4.43 7.91
CA TYR A 29 10.17 -4.96 7.43
C TYR A 29 9.38 -5.50 8.63
N ALA A 30 8.82 -4.61 9.45
CA ALA A 30 7.58 -4.97 10.13
C ALA A 30 6.57 -5.22 9.00
N ALA A 31 6.31 -6.50 8.69
CA ALA A 31 5.54 -6.91 7.53
C ALA A 31 4.10 -6.39 7.61
N ASN A 32 3.87 -5.20 7.06
CA ASN A 32 2.53 -4.74 6.74
C ASN A 32 1.92 -5.79 5.81
N LYS A 33 0.77 -6.36 6.16
CA LYS A 33 0.11 -7.44 5.42
C LYS A 33 -0.08 -7.08 3.94
N ASP A 34 -0.25 -5.80 3.65
CA ASP A 34 -0.55 -5.29 2.31
C ASP A 34 0.70 -4.83 1.55
N HIS A 35 1.89 -5.03 2.13
CA HIS A 35 3.18 -4.59 1.59
C HIS A 35 3.27 -3.08 1.29
N THR A 36 2.41 -2.27 1.94
CA THR A 36 2.39 -0.81 1.81
C THR A 36 3.27 -0.13 2.85
N SER A 37 3.73 1.09 2.54
CA SER A 37 4.45 1.96 3.47
C SER A 37 4.00 3.41 3.28
N LEU A 38 4.19 4.25 4.30
CA LEU A 38 3.87 5.68 4.21
C LEU A 38 4.54 6.37 3.02
N ARG A 39 5.77 5.96 2.68
CA ARG A 39 6.49 6.45 1.50
C ARG A 39 5.74 6.14 0.21
N LEU A 40 5.28 4.89 0.05
CA LEU A 40 4.52 4.48 -1.14
C LEU A 40 3.15 5.16 -1.19
N MET A 41 2.47 5.30 -0.05
CA MET A 41 1.19 6.01 0.04
C MET A 41 1.30 7.47 -0.40
N LYS A 42 2.36 8.18 0.03
CA LYS A 42 2.67 9.55 -0.43
C LYS A 42 3.02 9.64 -1.92
N GLN A 43 3.58 8.57 -2.50
CA GLN A 43 3.87 8.51 -3.93
C GLN A 43 2.59 8.34 -4.75
N VAL A 44 1.63 7.55 -4.27
CA VAL A 44 0.39 7.30 -5.02
C VAL A 44 -0.67 8.38 -4.80
N VAL A 45 -0.66 9.10 -3.68
CA VAL A 45 -1.49 10.30 -3.46
C VAL A 45 -0.58 11.52 -3.23
N PRO A 46 -0.04 12.11 -4.31
CA PRO A 46 0.79 13.30 -4.20
C PRO A 46 0.05 14.45 -3.49
N GLY A 47 0.72 15.10 -2.54
CA GLY A 47 0.16 16.21 -1.77
C GLY A 47 -0.45 15.82 -0.42
N ALA A 48 -0.62 14.53 -0.14
CA ALA A 48 -1.01 14.05 1.19
C ALA A 48 0.18 14.07 2.16
N ASP A 49 -0.04 14.52 3.39
CA ASP A 49 0.96 14.47 4.46
C ASP A 49 0.69 13.37 5.48
N SER A 50 -0.56 12.93 5.59
CA SER A 50 -1.02 11.93 6.56
C SER A 50 -2.12 11.04 5.95
N PHE A 51 -2.27 9.85 6.54
CA PHE A 51 -3.22 8.84 6.12
C PHE A 51 -3.93 8.27 7.36
N SER A 52 -5.19 7.85 7.22
CA SER A 52 -5.90 7.08 8.25
C SER A 52 -5.33 5.67 8.36
N ASP A 53 -5.80 4.91 9.35
CA ASP A 53 -5.76 3.45 9.27
C ASP A 53 -6.67 2.96 8.13
N LYS A 54 -6.43 1.73 7.68
CA LYS A 54 -7.22 1.10 6.63
C LYS A 54 -8.60 0.71 7.18
N GLU A 55 -9.66 1.18 6.54
CA GLU A 55 -11.03 1.02 7.04
C GLU A 55 -12.07 0.91 5.92
N GLY A 56 -13.29 0.47 6.26
CA GLY A 56 -14.44 0.36 5.36
C GLY A 56 -14.68 -1.06 4.81
N GLU A 57 -15.87 -1.27 4.24
CA GLU A 57 -16.21 -2.55 3.57
C GLU A 57 -15.40 -2.74 2.28
N VAL A 58 -15.22 -1.67 1.51
CA VAL A 58 -14.18 -1.55 0.50
C VAL A 58 -12.99 -0.85 1.17
N PRO A 59 -11.95 -1.58 1.60
CA PRO A 59 -10.93 -1.03 2.48
C PRO A 59 -10.09 0.06 1.81
N VAL A 60 -9.98 1.23 2.47
CA VAL A 60 -9.15 2.35 2.00
C VAL A 60 -8.37 2.99 3.14
N TYR A 61 -7.23 3.59 2.79
CA TYR A 61 -6.58 4.64 3.57
C TYR A 61 -7.11 5.99 3.08
N LYS A 62 -7.70 6.79 3.96
CA LYS A 62 -8.06 8.18 3.66
C LYS A 62 -6.81 9.04 3.67
N ALA A 63 -6.59 9.83 2.63
CA ALA A 63 -5.42 10.67 2.48
C ALA A 63 -5.75 12.13 2.80
N TYR A 64 -4.96 12.76 3.66
CA TYR A 64 -5.21 14.11 4.15
C TYR A 64 -4.06 15.06 3.82
N LYS A 65 -4.43 16.32 3.59
CA LYS A 65 -3.52 17.45 3.60
C LYS A 65 -3.86 18.35 4.78
N THR A 66 -2.84 18.73 5.52
CA THR A 66 -2.92 19.62 6.67
C THR A 66 -2.64 21.04 6.18
N ASP A 67 -3.55 21.96 6.47
CA ASP A 67 -3.31 23.37 6.25
C ASP A 67 -2.20 23.86 7.23
N PRO A 68 -1.13 24.50 6.74
CA PRO A 68 0.00 24.88 7.58
C PRO A 68 -0.32 26.00 8.58
N ASP A 69 -1.35 26.81 8.31
CA ASP A 69 -1.73 27.96 9.14
C ASP A 69 -2.75 27.56 10.21
N SER A 70 -3.77 26.78 9.84
CA SER A 70 -4.86 26.38 10.74
C SER A 70 -4.65 25.02 11.41
N GLY A 71 -3.80 24.16 10.84
CA GLY A 71 -3.67 22.76 11.25
C GLY A 71 -4.87 21.88 10.87
N GLU A 72 -5.83 22.41 10.11
CA GLU A 72 -7.01 21.67 9.67
C GLU A 72 -6.62 20.58 8.66
N LYS A 73 -7.19 19.39 8.82
CA LYS A 73 -7.01 18.27 7.89
C LYS A 73 -8.14 18.21 6.90
N THR A 74 -7.82 18.40 5.62
CA THR A 74 -8.75 18.20 4.52
C THR A 74 -8.50 16.85 3.86
N LEU A 75 -9.57 16.08 3.65
CA LEU A 75 -9.50 14.87 2.83
C LEU A 75 -9.21 15.27 1.39
N ILE A 76 -8.19 14.69 0.78
CA ILE A 76 -7.80 14.99 -0.61
C ILE A 76 -7.88 13.78 -1.55
N GLY A 77 -8.11 12.59 -1.01
CA GLY A 77 -8.19 11.36 -1.79
C GLY A 77 -8.12 10.10 -0.95
N TYR A 78 -7.90 8.99 -1.63
CA TYR A 78 -7.85 7.65 -1.07
C TYR A 78 -6.62 6.91 -1.60
N ALA A 79 -6.04 6.04 -0.78
CA ALA A 79 -5.11 5.01 -1.22
C ALA A 79 -5.68 3.62 -0.87
N PHE A 80 -5.54 2.64 -1.75
CA PHE A 80 -6.12 1.31 -1.56
C PHE A 80 -5.37 0.25 -2.35
N VAL A 81 -5.53 -1.03 -1.97
CA VAL A 81 -4.81 -2.14 -2.59
C VAL A 81 -5.77 -3.01 -3.39
N SER A 82 -5.35 -3.44 -4.58
CA SER A 82 -6.23 -4.23 -5.46
C SER A 82 -6.64 -5.59 -4.88
N ALA A 83 -5.81 -6.17 -4.01
CA ALA A 83 -6.08 -7.43 -3.31
C ALA A 83 -7.35 -7.37 -2.43
N ASP A 84 -7.72 -6.19 -1.94
CA ASP A 84 -8.93 -6.07 -1.11
C ASP A 84 -10.22 -6.24 -1.94
N THR A 85 -10.12 -6.17 -3.27
CA THR A 85 -11.28 -6.24 -4.15
C THR A 85 -11.45 -7.64 -4.73
N HIS A 86 -12.43 -8.36 -4.19
CA HIS A 86 -12.71 -9.73 -4.58
C HIS A 86 -13.72 -9.81 -5.74
N PRO A 87 -13.59 -10.78 -6.65
CA PRO A 87 -12.47 -11.73 -6.77
C PRO A 87 -11.25 -11.11 -7.48
N GLU A 88 -10.05 -11.41 -6.96
CA GLU A 88 -8.79 -10.93 -7.51
C GLU A 88 -8.46 -11.55 -8.89
N PRO A 89 -7.99 -10.77 -9.87
CA PRO A 89 -7.48 -11.32 -11.12
C PRO A 89 -6.08 -11.90 -10.93
N SER A 90 -5.94 -13.22 -11.05
CA SER A 90 -4.62 -13.87 -11.04
C SER A 90 -3.83 -13.58 -12.33
N GLY A 91 -2.54 -13.27 -12.18
CA GLY A 91 -1.51 -13.21 -13.23
C GLY A 91 -1.03 -14.60 -13.65
N TYR A 92 0.13 -14.68 -14.32
CA TYR A 92 0.63 -15.94 -14.87
C TYR A 92 0.96 -16.97 -13.79
N SER A 93 1.55 -16.54 -12.67
CA SER A 93 1.93 -17.44 -11.56
C SER A 93 1.41 -17.01 -10.18
N GLY A 94 0.49 -16.04 -10.13
CA GLY A 94 -0.10 -15.59 -8.87
C GLY A 94 -0.74 -14.20 -8.95
N GLU A 95 -1.16 -13.71 -7.79
CA GLU A 95 -1.77 -12.40 -7.57
C GLU A 95 -0.76 -11.27 -7.86
N ILE A 96 -1.27 -10.12 -8.33
CA ILE A 96 -0.50 -8.90 -8.58
C ILE A 96 -1.21 -7.77 -7.84
N ASP A 97 -0.63 -7.36 -6.72
CA ASP A 97 -1.21 -6.36 -5.85
C ASP A 97 -0.62 -5.01 -6.19
N SER A 98 -1.52 -4.09 -6.50
CA SER A 98 -1.18 -2.70 -6.77
C SER A 98 -1.75 -1.84 -5.66
N LEU A 99 -0.92 -0.96 -5.12
CA LEU A 99 -1.35 0.20 -4.34
C LEU A 99 -1.72 1.31 -5.32
N ILE A 100 -2.96 1.79 -5.22
CA ILE A 100 -3.53 2.81 -6.10
C ILE A 100 -3.89 4.02 -5.25
N GLY A 101 -3.55 5.21 -5.74
CA GLY A 101 -4.05 6.48 -5.21
C GLY A 101 -5.13 7.04 -6.13
N MET A 102 -6.14 7.65 -5.54
CA MET A 102 -7.27 8.23 -6.26
C MET A 102 -7.68 9.55 -5.63
N ASP A 103 -7.92 10.58 -6.45
CA ASP A 103 -8.47 11.85 -5.99
C ASP A 103 -9.99 11.76 -5.74
N LEU A 104 -10.56 12.84 -5.19
CA LEU A 104 -11.99 12.93 -4.92
C LEU A 104 -12.86 13.08 -6.18
N GLN A 105 -12.25 13.18 -7.37
CA GLN A 105 -12.94 13.17 -8.66
C GLN A 105 -12.92 11.78 -9.30
N GLY A 106 -12.23 10.81 -8.68
CA GLY A 106 -12.13 9.44 -9.17
C GLY A 106 -11.03 9.25 -10.22
N ASN A 107 -10.08 10.18 -10.34
CA ASN A 107 -8.90 10.00 -11.17
C ASN A 107 -7.82 9.28 -10.37
N ILE A 108 -7.15 8.33 -11.01
CA ILE A 108 -5.94 7.70 -10.47
C ILE A 108 -4.85 8.77 -10.39
N THR A 109 -4.31 9.00 -9.20
CA THR A 109 -3.24 9.99 -8.96
C THR A 109 -1.85 9.37 -8.90
N GLY A 110 -1.78 8.05 -8.73
CA GLY A 110 -0.55 7.28 -8.80
C GLY A 110 -0.81 5.79 -8.57
N LEU A 111 0.17 4.98 -8.97
CA LEU A 111 0.08 3.53 -8.89
C LEU A 111 1.47 2.96 -8.56
N LYS A 112 1.49 1.95 -7.68
CA LYS A 112 2.68 1.15 -7.39
C LYS A 112 2.33 -0.31 -7.25
N VAL A 113 3.05 -1.19 -7.94
CA VAL A 113 2.99 -2.62 -7.67
C VAL A 113 3.71 -2.90 -6.35
N VAL A 114 2.99 -3.44 -5.37
CA VAL A 114 3.49 -3.69 -4.01
C VAL A 114 3.77 -5.17 -3.75
N TYR A 115 3.15 -6.05 -4.54
CA TYR A 115 3.39 -7.48 -4.48
C TYR A 115 3.06 -8.15 -5.79
N TYR A 116 3.85 -9.18 -6.13
CA TYR A 116 3.44 -10.18 -7.09
C TYR A 116 4.30 -11.42 -6.96
N LYS A 117 3.70 -12.58 -7.22
CA LYS A 117 4.40 -13.86 -7.39
C LYS A 117 4.59 -14.14 -8.87
N GLU A 118 5.66 -13.60 -9.47
CA GLU A 118 6.06 -13.93 -10.84
C GLU A 118 7.29 -14.86 -10.85
N SER A 119 7.19 -16.02 -11.50
CA SER A 119 8.34 -16.92 -11.70
C SER A 119 9.53 -16.23 -12.39
N HIS A 120 9.24 -15.23 -13.24
CA HIS A 120 10.25 -14.47 -13.97
C HIS A 120 10.92 -13.37 -13.14
N ARG A 121 10.41 -12.99 -11.96
CA ARG A 121 10.99 -11.92 -11.13
C ARG A 121 12.44 -12.21 -10.75
N HIS A 122 12.78 -13.49 -10.53
CA HIS A 122 14.15 -13.91 -10.26
C HIS A 122 15.09 -13.70 -11.46
N SER A 123 14.56 -13.82 -12.68
CA SER A 123 15.35 -13.70 -13.91
C SER A 123 15.36 -12.27 -14.47
N TRP A 124 14.29 -11.51 -14.27
CA TRP A 124 14.03 -10.23 -14.96
C TRP A 124 13.95 -9.04 -14.00
N GLY A 125 14.02 -9.23 -12.68
CA GLY A 125 13.86 -8.12 -11.73
C GLY A 125 12.44 -7.56 -11.72
N ASP A 126 12.29 -6.31 -11.26
CA ASP A 126 10.99 -5.67 -11.12
C ASP A 126 10.50 -4.98 -12.39
N PHE A 127 9.96 -5.78 -13.32
CA PHE A 127 9.58 -5.31 -14.65
C PHE A 127 8.36 -4.38 -14.66
N PHE A 128 7.55 -4.35 -13.60
CA PHE A 128 6.47 -3.36 -13.47
C PHE A 128 7.00 -1.97 -13.14
N ALA A 129 8.16 -1.88 -12.46
CA ALA A 129 8.82 -0.62 -12.17
C ALA A 129 9.63 -0.06 -13.37
N TRP A 130 9.67 -0.78 -14.49
CA TRP A 130 10.38 -0.34 -15.69
C TRP A 130 9.52 0.60 -16.55
N ASP A 131 10.21 1.53 -17.22
CA ASP A 131 9.73 2.27 -18.38
C ASP A 131 8.38 3.00 -18.23
N GLY A 132 8.02 3.42 -17.00
CA GLY A 132 6.80 4.21 -16.77
C GLY A 132 5.50 3.46 -17.00
N TYR A 133 5.51 2.12 -16.96
CA TYR A 133 4.30 1.31 -17.15
C TYR A 133 3.18 1.70 -16.16
N GLU A 134 3.52 1.90 -14.89
CA GLU A 134 2.58 2.33 -13.84
C GLU A 134 2.00 3.72 -14.12
N ASP A 135 2.77 4.62 -14.73
CA ASP A 135 2.38 6.01 -14.98
C ASP A 135 1.29 6.11 -16.05
N GLN A 136 1.13 5.09 -16.91
CA GLN A 136 0.06 5.01 -17.90
C GLN A 136 -1.34 4.98 -17.28
N PHE A 137 -1.45 4.63 -15.99
CA PHE A 137 -2.72 4.63 -15.26
C PHE A 137 -3.10 6.00 -14.71
N ILE A 138 -2.16 6.94 -14.61
CA ILE A 138 -2.40 8.25 -14.01
C ILE A 138 -3.41 9.05 -14.85
N GLY A 139 -4.37 9.69 -14.18
CA GLY A 139 -5.46 10.44 -14.79
C GLY A 139 -6.63 9.59 -15.28
N LYS A 140 -6.50 8.26 -15.26
CA LYS A 140 -7.57 7.36 -15.70
C LYS A 140 -8.64 7.16 -14.63
N ARG A 141 -9.85 6.76 -15.06
CA ARG A 141 -11.03 6.62 -14.18
C ARG A 141 -11.73 5.26 -14.32
N ALA A 142 -12.68 4.99 -13.42
CA ALA A 142 -13.42 3.72 -13.35
C ALA A 142 -14.26 3.38 -14.60
N GLU A 143 -14.61 4.39 -15.41
CA GLU A 143 -15.42 4.25 -16.62
C GLU A 143 -14.60 3.69 -17.80
N GLU A 144 -13.28 3.88 -17.78
CA GLU A 144 -12.38 3.38 -18.80
C GLU A 144 -12.20 1.86 -18.73
N ARG A 145 -11.63 1.27 -19.79
CA ARG A 145 -11.57 -0.19 -19.97
C ARG A 145 -10.21 -0.81 -19.63
N PHE A 146 -9.14 -0.03 -19.61
CA PHE A 146 -7.74 -0.43 -19.35
C PHE A 146 -7.29 -1.65 -20.18
N GLN A 147 -7.67 -1.70 -21.45
CA GLN A 147 -7.29 -2.79 -22.34
C GLN A 147 -5.81 -2.72 -22.73
N ILE A 148 -5.06 -3.79 -22.43
CA ILE A 148 -3.68 -3.94 -22.91
C ILE A 148 -3.64 -3.91 -24.45
N GLY A 149 -2.76 -3.10 -25.02
CA GLY A 149 -2.59 -2.88 -26.45
C GLY A 149 -3.61 -1.93 -27.09
N LYS A 150 -4.43 -1.25 -26.27
CA LYS A 150 -5.35 -0.19 -26.72
C LYS A 150 -5.32 1.02 -25.81
N ASP A 151 -5.56 0.80 -24.52
CA ASP A 151 -5.66 1.85 -23.50
C ASP A 151 -4.39 1.93 -22.64
N ILE A 152 -3.64 0.81 -22.55
CA ILE A 152 -2.38 0.64 -21.81
C ILE A 152 -1.43 -0.21 -22.67
N ASP A 153 -0.18 0.19 -22.81
CA ASP A 153 0.84 -0.57 -23.50
C ASP A 153 1.26 -1.79 -22.68
N GLY A 154 1.38 -2.94 -23.33
CA GLY A 154 1.81 -4.17 -22.66
C GLY A 154 3.32 -4.28 -22.50
N ILE A 155 3.77 -5.03 -21.50
CA ILE A 155 5.17 -5.40 -21.33
C ILE A 155 5.46 -6.65 -22.17
N VAL A 156 6.50 -6.59 -23.00
CA VAL A 156 6.93 -7.69 -23.87
C VAL A 156 7.19 -8.94 -23.03
N LYS A 157 6.65 -10.09 -23.47
CA LYS A 157 6.73 -11.40 -22.79
C LYS A 157 6.06 -11.48 -21.40
N ALA A 158 5.35 -10.43 -20.95
CA ALA A 158 4.58 -10.42 -19.70
C ALA A 158 3.07 -10.16 -19.93
N THR A 159 2.53 -10.51 -21.09
CA THR A 159 1.15 -10.20 -21.50
C THR A 159 0.07 -10.69 -20.54
N ILE A 160 0.26 -11.86 -19.92
CA ILE A 160 -0.74 -12.41 -18.99
C ILE A 160 -0.75 -11.60 -17.69
N SER A 161 0.42 -11.26 -17.17
CA SER A 161 0.60 -10.50 -15.95
C SER A 161 0.14 -9.05 -16.09
N THR A 162 0.47 -8.38 -17.20
CA THR A 162 -0.04 -7.01 -17.46
C THR A 162 -1.56 -6.99 -17.60
N LYS A 163 -2.16 -7.98 -18.26
CA LYS A 163 -3.62 -8.12 -18.34
C LYS A 163 -4.28 -8.39 -16.99
N ALA A 164 -3.63 -9.15 -16.11
CA ALA A 164 -4.15 -9.42 -14.77
C ALA A 164 -4.10 -8.17 -13.90
N MET A 165 -2.94 -7.52 -13.83
CA MET A 165 -2.77 -6.26 -13.11
C MET A 165 -3.76 -5.20 -13.58
N SER A 166 -3.86 -4.97 -14.89
CA SER A 166 -4.76 -3.95 -15.44
C SER A 166 -6.23 -4.21 -15.06
N ARG A 167 -6.66 -5.49 -15.06
CA ARG A 167 -8.00 -5.86 -14.59
C ARG A 167 -8.17 -5.62 -13.10
N GLY A 168 -7.18 -5.96 -12.28
CA GLY A 168 -7.23 -5.79 -10.83
C GLY A 168 -7.32 -4.32 -10.44
N VAL A 169 -6.48 -3.47 -11.05
CA VAL A 169 -6.51 -2.02 -10.90
C VAL A 169 -7.89 -1.46 -11.25
N ARG A 170 -8.45 -1.88 -12.40
CA ARG A 170 -9.79 -1.43 -12.83
C ARG A 170 -10.89 -1.81 -11.84
N GLN A 171 -10.88 -3.05 -11.36
CA GLN A 171 -11.86 -3.53 -10.40
C GLN A 171 -11.77 -2.77 -9.08
N ALA A 172 -10.56 -2.54 -8.59
CA ALA A 172 -10.30 -1.81 -7.37
C ALA A 172 -10.80 -0.36 -7.46
N VAL A 173 -10.40 0.35 -8.51
CA VAL A 173 -10.81 1.74 -8.77
C VAL A 173 -12.33 1.84 -8.87
N ARG A 174 -12.98 0.89 -9.55
CA ARG A 174 -14.44 0.85 -9.67
C ARG A 174 -15.12 0.61 -8.32
N ALA A 175 -14.62 -0.31 -7.50
CA ALA A 175 -15.19 -0.59 -6.19
C ALA A 175 -15.13 0.65 -5.29
N VAL A 176 -13.98 1.31 -5.22
CA VAL A 176 -13.79 2.51 -4.39
C VAL A 176 -14.61 3.68 -4.92
N THR A 177 -14.68 3.87 -6.25
CA THR A 177 -15.53 4.92 -6.85
C THR A 177 -16.99 4.72 -6.49
N LEU A 178 -17.50 3.48 -6.57
CA LEU A 178 -18.88 3.17 -6.24
C LEU A 178 -19.20 3.33 -4.76
N GLU A 179 -18.24 3.14 -3.87
CA GLU A 179 -18.46 3.24 -2.43
C GLU A 179 -18.30 4.68 -1.91
N TYR A 180 -17.27 5.40 -2.36
CA TYR A 180 -16.85 6.66 -1.72
C TYR A 180 -17.09 7.93 -2.55
N LEU A 181 -17.39 7.82 -3.85
CA LEU A 181 -17.51 8.97 -4.75
C LEU A 181 -18.91 9.16 -5.36
N ARG A 182 -19.94 8.55 -4.77
CA ARG A 182 -21.34 8.67 -5.21
C ARG A 182 -22.00 9.97 -4.75
#